data_AF-A0AAV4RRQ3-F1
#
_entry.id   AF-A0AAV4RRQ3-F1
#
_cell.length_a   1.000
_cell.length_b   1.000
_cell.length_c   1.000
_cell.angle_alpha   90.00
_cell.angle_beta   90.00
_cell.angle_gamma   90.00
#
_symmetry.space_group_name_H-M   'P 1'
#
loop_
_entity.id
_entity.type
_entity.pdbx_description
1 polymer ?
#
loop_
_entity_poly.entity_id
_entity_poly.type
_entity_poly.pdbx_seq_one_letter_code
_entity_poly.pdbx_strand_id
1 'polypeptide(L)'
;MAGMRLFGKRCALATDDFFFVGIIELMFSLPWLTWIAVIYVSFMENRSSCSSVENVMFLNIFLFGLFIAISLNLILGALYVSFSRRGTMSDPKPRRHVVTVTYVKFSAWILDLVLAIYGTIILYQDDFCDISGVSRAIEVSTIFQWVKTCLRIIAIISFCNWNLSKHSKDGFEKEYFKGSVRKGTLKRWNI
;
A
#
# COMPACT_ATOMS: atom_id res chain seq x y z
N MET A 1 9.14 4.47 24.15
CA MET A 1 8.27 5.11 23.15
C MET A 1 7.20 4.10 22.71
N ALA A 2 5.92 4.48 22.74
CA ALA A 2 4.81 3.56 22.43
C ALA A 2 4.65 3.38 20.91
N GLY A 3 5.44 2.47 20.33
CA GLY A 3 5.33 2.07 18.92
C GLY A 3 4.00 1.38 18.60
N MET A 4 3.48 1.57 17.39
CA MET A 4 2.26 0.91 16.93
C MET A 4 2.49 -0.59 16.75
N ARG A 5 1.47 -1.39 17.07
CA ARG A 5 1.48 -2.83 16.82
C ARG A 5 0.72 -3.11 15.52
N LEU A 6 1.44 -3.50 14.48
CA LEU A 6 0.89 -4.01 13.22
C LEU A 6 1.06 -5.53 13.21
N PHE A 7 -0.01 -6.27 12.93
CA PHE A 7 -0.01 -7.74 12.91
C PHE A 7 0.60 -8.39 14.18
N GLY A 8 0.36 -7.79 15.35
CA GLY A 8 0.88 -8.29 16.63
C GLY A 8 2.36 -8.02 16.90
N LYS A 9 3.12 -7.44 15.95
CA LYS A 9 4.53 -7.04 16.14
C LYS A 9 4.65 -5.53 16.39
N ARG A 10 5.60 -5.12 17.24
CA ARG A 10 5.93 -3.70 17.45
C ARG A 10 6.76 -3.24 16.23
N CYS A 11 6.20 -2.38 15.38
CA CYS A 11 6.99 -1.71 14.34
C CYS A 11 7.42 -0.33 14.84
N ALA A 12 8.62 0.10 14.46
CA ALA A 12 9.23 1.34 14.93
C ALA A 12 8.72 2.59 14.21
N LEU A 13 7.72 2.48 13.33
CA LEU A 13 7.17 3.63 12.61
C LEU A 13 6.62 4.66 13.60
N ALA A 14 7.20 5.86 13.54
CA ALA A 14 6.61 7.03 14.15
C ALA A 14 5.41 7.46 13.29
N THR A 15 4.40 8.06 13.92
CA THR A 15 3.21 8.54 13.21
C THR A 15 3.58 9.58 12.13
N ASP A 16 4.66 10.35 12.35
CA ASP A 16 5.18 11.35 11.42
C ASP A 16 5.73 10.78 10.10
N ASP A 17 6.27 9.56 10.10
CA ASP A 17 6.83 8.95 8.88
C ASP A 17 5.73 8.66 7.85
N PHE A 18 4.50 8.40 8.31
CA PHE A 18 3.36 8.13 7.43
C PHE A 18 2.91 9.37 6.65
N PHE A 19 3.12 10.57 7.18
CA PHE A 19 2.79 11.80 6.48
C PHE A 19 3.68 12.01 5.26
N PHE A 20 4.99 11.85 5.44
CA PHE A 20 5.97 12.02 4.37
C PHE A 20 5.80 10.95 3.29
N VAL A 21 5.62 9.69 3.70
CA VAL A 21 5.33 8.57 2.78
C VAL A 21 4.03 8.83 2.01
N GLY A 22 2.99 9.33 2.68
CA GLY A 22 1.71 9.67 2.05
C GLY A 22 1.82 10.79 1.01
N ILE A 23 2.58 11.85 1.30
CA ILE A 23 2.79 12.96 0.34
C ILE A 23 3.59 12.50 -0.87
N ILE A 24 4.70 11.78 -0.66
CA ILE A 24 5.53 11.26 -1.76
C ILE A 24 4.68 10.40 -2.69
N GLU A 25 3.89 9.49 -2.12
CA GLU A 25 3.05 8.59 -2.90
C GLU A 25 2.00 9.36 -3.71
N LEU A 26 1.40 10.42 -3.15
CA LEU A 26 0.49 11.30 -3.89
C LEU A 26 1.18 12.04 -5.04
N MET A 27 2.39 12.58 -4.80
CA MET A 27 3.15 13.30 -5.82
C MET A 27 3.50 12.42 -7.02
N PHE A 28 3.85 11.15 -6.80
CA PHE A 28 4.10 10.19 -7.89
C PHE A 28 2.82 9.65 -8.51
N SER A 29 1.71 9.58 -7.77
CA SER A 29 0.45 9.01 -8.27
C SER A 29 -0.31 9.96 -9.20
N LEU A 30 -0.20 11.28 -9.00
CA LEU A 30 -0.93 12.26 -9.82
C LEU A 30 -0.48 12.29 -11.29
N PRO A 31 0.83 12.43 -11.63
CA PRO A 31 1.29 12.34 -13.01
C PRO A 31 1.02 10.96 -13.63
N TRP A 32 1.01 9.91 -12.79
CA TRP A 32 0.75 8.56 -13.25
C TRP A 32 -0.72 8.34 -13.62
N LEU A 33 -1.64 8.95 -12.85
CA LEU A 33 -3.07 8.93 -13.15
C LEU A 33 -3.37 9.63 -14.47
N THR A 34 -2.74 10.80 -14.71
CA THR A 34 -2.92 11.52 -15.98
C THR A 34 -2.36 10.72 -17.15
N TRP A 35 -1.20 10.08 -16.99
CA TRP A 35 -0.61 9.20 -18.00
C TRP A 35 -1.57 8.06 -18.41
N ILE A 36 -2.16 7.36 -17.44
CA ILE A 36 -3.11 6.27 -17.71
C ILE A 36 -4.41 6.79 -18.34
N ALA A 37 -4.89 7.96 -17.94
CA ALA A 37 -6.05 8.58 -18.57
C ALA A 37 -5.80 8.88 -20.06
N VAL A 38 -4.62 9.38 -20.41
CA VAL A 38 -4.23 9.61 -21.82
C VAL A 38 -4.21 8.30 -22.60
N ILE A 39 -3.59 7.25 -22.05
CA ILE A 39 -3.56 5.92 -22.70
C ILE A 39 -4.97 5.39 -22.93
N TYR A 40 -5.86 5.54 -21.94
CA TYR A 40 -7.23 5.07 -22.03
C TYR A 40 -8.03 5.78 -23.12
N VAL A 41 -7.85 7.10 -23.27
CA VAL A 41 -8.48 7.86 -24.36
C VAL A 41 -7.96 7.41 -25.72
N SER A 42 -6.64 7.29 -25.89
CA SER A 42 -6.04 6.79 -27.14
C SER A 42 -6.48 5.37 -27.47
N PHE A 43 -6.64 4.51 -26.46
CA PHE A 43 -7.18 3.17 -26.64
C PHE A 43 -8.63 3.20 -27.11
N MET A 44 -9.48 4.05 -26.52
CA MET A 44 -10.89 4.15 -26.89
C MET A 44 -11.11 4.67 -28.31
N GLU A 45 -10.27 5.59 -28.78
CA GLU A 45 -10.33 6.13 -30.14
C GLU A 45 -9.96 5.07 -31.19
N ASN A 46 -8.93 4.26 -30.91
CA ASN A 46 -8.39 3.29 -31.86
C ASN A 46 -8.95 1.87 -31.69
N ARG A 47 -9.85 1.62 -30.73
CA ARG A 47 -10.37 0.27 -30.45
C ARG A 47 -11.05 -0.42 -31.64
N SER A 48 -11.58 0.35 -32.60
CA SER A 48 -12.24 -0.15 -33.81
C SER A 48 -11.27 -0.76 -34.83
N SER A 49 -9.97 -0.48 -34.69
CA SER A 49 -8.92 -1.03 -35.56
C SER A 49 -8.49 -2.45 -35.17
N CYS A 50 -8.91 -2.94 -33.99
CA CYS A 50 -8.56 -4.27 -33.51
C CYS A 50 -9.56 -5.32 -34.01
N SER A 51 -9.06 -6.39 -34.64
CA SER A 51 -9.91 -7.48 -35.15
C SER A 51 -10.38 -8.48 -34.08
N SER A 52 -9.72 -8.55 -32.92
CA SER A 52 -10.07 -9.47 -31.84
C SER A 52 -10.83 -8.77 -30.71
N VAL A 53 -12.10 -9.14 -30.53
CA VAL A 53 -12.98 -8.58 -29.48
C VAL A 53 -12.51 -8.97 -28.07
N GLU A 54 -11.92 -10.17 -27.92
CA GLU A 54 -11.47 -10.70 -26.64
C GLU A 54 -10.30 -9.88 -26.08
N ASN A 55 -9.32 -9.56 -26.93
CA ASN A 55 -8.13 -8.79 -26.53
C ASN A 55 -8.51 -7.37 -26.12
N VAL A 56 -9.48 -6.77 -26.82
CA VAL A 56 -10.04 -5.45 -26.47
C VAL A 56 -10.72 -5.49 -25.11
N MET A 57 -11.48 -6.54 -24.80
CA MET A 57 -12.15 -6.69 -23.51
C MET A 57 -11.15 -6.83 -22.36
N PHE A 58 -10.13 -7.69 -22.51
CA PHE A 58 -9.09 -7.87 -21.49
C PHE A 58 -8.32 -6.58 -21.20
N LEU A 59 -7.97 -5.83 -22.26
CA LEU A 59 -7.25 -4.56 -22.12
C LEU A 59 -8.12 -3.48 -21.46
N ASN A 60 -9.41 -3.44 -21.79
CA ASN A 60 -10.34 -2.49 -21.17
C ASN A 60 -10.50 -2.77 -19.67
N ILE A 61 -10.67 -4.04 -19.29
CA ILE A 61 -10.74 -4.45 -17.87
C ILE A 61 -9.46 -4.08 -17.13
N PHE A 62 -8.29 -4.29 -17.75
CA PHE A 62 -7.02 -3.91 -17.16
C PHE A 62 -6.90 -2.41 -16.94
N LEU A 63 -7.08 -1.59 -17.99
CA LEU A 63 -6.96 -0.14 -17.91
C LEU A 63 -7.96 0.46 -16.91
N PHE A 64 -9.19 -0.05 -16.88
CA PHE A 64 -10.19 0.36 -15.91
C PHE A 64 -9.81 -0.04 -14.48
N GLY A 65 -9.31 -1.27 -14.30
CA GLY A 65 -8.78 -1.75 -13.02
C GLY A 65 -7.61 -0.90 -12.51
N LEU A 66 -6.67 -0.53 -13.40
CA LEU A 66 -5.56 0.38 -13.09
C LEU A 66 -6.06 1.75 -12.62
N PHE A 67 -7.03 2.31 -13.34
CA PHE A 67 -7.60 3.61 -13.00
C PHE A 67 -8.26 3.59 -11.61
N ILE A 68 -9.05 2.54 -11.31
CA ILE A 68 -9.67 2.36 -10.00
C ILE A 68 -8.61 2.21 -8.91
N ALA A 69 -7.60 1.36 -9.12
CA ALA A 69 -6.59 1.10 -8.12
C ALA A 69 -5.78 2.35 -7.77
N ILE A 70 -5.41 3.16 -8.77
CA ILE A 70 -4.69 4.42 -8.54
C ILE A 70 -5.58 5.43 -7.84
N SER A 71 -6.84 5.55 -8.25
CA SER A 71 -7.81 6.46 -7.62
C SER A 71 -8.01 6.09 -6.14
N LEU A 72 -8.13 4.79 -5.85
CA LEU A 72 -8.27 4.28 -4.48
C LEU A 72 -7.01 4.53 -3.65
N ASN A 73 -5.82 4.34 -4.21
CA ASN A 73 -4.55 4.72 -3.56
C ASN A 73 -4.46 6.23 -3.30
N LEU A 74 -4.95 7.06 -4.21
CA LEU A 74 -4.98 8.52 -4.06
C LEU A 74 -5.89 8.96 -2.91
N ILE A 75 -7.12 8.41 -2.85
CA ILE A 75 -8.07 8.68 -1.77
C ILE A 75 -7.49 8.22 -0.43
N LEU A 76 -6.91 7.02 -0.37
CA LEU A 76 -6.26 6.52 0.84
C LEU A 76 -5.08 7.41 1.24
N GLY A 77 -4.23 7.82 0.30
CA GLY A 77 -3.12 8.76 0.54
C GLY A 77 -3.59 10.10 1.11
N ALA A 78 -4.67 10.65 0.56
CA ALA A 78 -5.27 11.89 1.06
C ALA A 78 -5.85 11.72 2.47
N LEU A 79 -6.48 10.58 2.76
CA LEU A 79 -6.96 10.24 4.11
C LEU A 79 -5.80 10.12 5.10
N TYR A 80 -4.69 9.48 4.70
CA TYR A 80 -3.46 9.39 5.51
C TYR A 80 -2.95 10.78 5.90
N VAL A 81 -2.78 11.67 4.92
CA VAL A 81 -2.32 13.04 5.14
C VAL A 81 -3.30 13.81 6.05
N SER A 82 -4.61 13.65 5.82
CA SER A 82 -5.65 14.33 6.59
C SER A 82 -5.70 13.88 8.05
N PHE A 83 -5.59 12.57 8.30
CA PHE A 83 -5.55 12.03 9.66
C PHE A 83 -4.23 12.37 10.37
N SER A 84 -3.11 12.38 9.65
CA SER A 84 -1.83 12.78 10.22
C SER A 84 -1.82 14.25 10.65
N ARG A 85 -2.42 15.16 9.86
CA ARG A 85 -2.55 16.59 10.23
C ARG A 85 -3.46 16.83 11.43
N ARG A 86 -4.43 15.95 11.69
CA ARG A 86 -5.37 16.05 12.83
C ARG A 86 -4.82 15.46 14.12
N GLY A 87 -3.66 14.82 14.09
CA GLY A 87 -3.02 14.21 15.25
C GLY A 87 -2.32 15.25 16.13
N THR A 88 -3.06 15.96 16.98
CA THR A 88 -2.44 16.53 18.19
C THR A 88 -2.11 15.36 19.12
N MET A 89 -0.89 15.31 19.66
CA MET A 89 -0.33 14.15 20.38
C MET A 89 -1.05 13.77 21.69
N SER A 90 -2.15 14.44 22.04
CA SER A 90 -2.76 14.41 23.37
C SER A 90 -3.97 13.47 23.49
N ASP A 91 -4.53 12.99 22.38
CA ASP A 91 -5.79 12.23 22.41
C ASP A 91 -5.59 10.76 21.97
N PRO A 92 -5.92 9.75 22.80
CA PRO A 92 -5.73 8.33 22.47
C PRO A 92 -6.74 7.76 21.45
N LYS A 93 -7.86 8.44 21.20
CA LYS A 93 -8.90 8.02 20.24
C LYS A 93 -8.45 7.98 18.76
N PRO A 94 -7.69 8.96 18.22
CA PRO A 94 -7.22 8.92 16.83
C PRO A 94 -6.27 7.77 16.48
N ARG A 95 -5.56 7.16 17.46
CA ARG A 95 -4.62 6.04 17.20
C ARG A 95 -5.29 4.80 16.60
N ARG A 96 -6.58 4.53 16.88
CA ARG A 96 -7.29 3.39 16.28
C ARG A 96 -7.54 3.56 14.78
N HIS A 97 -7.80 4.79 14.35
CA HIS A 97 -8.12 5.08 12.94
C HIS A 97 -6.88 4.89 12.05
N VAL A 98 -5.70 5.28 12.52
CA VAL A 98 -4.43 5.09 11.79
C VAL A 98 -4.16 3.59 11.54
N VAL A 99 -4.46 2.72 12.52
CA VAL A 99 -4.35 1.26 12.36
C VAL A 99 -5.32 0.76 11.28
N THR A 100 -6.60 1.15 11.35
CA THR A 100 -7.61 0.71 10.37
C THR A 100 -7.27 1.14 8.95
N VAL A 101 -6.88 2.40 8.75
CA VAL A 101 -6.50 2.92 7.43
C VAL A 101 -5.28 2.17 6.88
N THR A 102 -4.37 1.71 7.74
CA THR A 102 -3.24 0.87 7.33
C THR A 102 -3.64 -0.50 6.84
N TYR A 103 -4.63 -1.14 7.46
CA TYR A 103 -5.17 -2.40 6.95
C TYR A 103 -5.87 -2.21 5.59
N VAL A 104 -6.65 -1.14 5.43
CA VAL A 104 -7.29 -0.84 4.13
C VAL A 104 -6.24 -0.59 3.05
N LYS A 105 -5.18 0.15 3.37
CA LYS A 105 -4.08 0.40 2.42
C LYS A 105 -3.31 -0.87 2.06
N PHE A 106 -3.14 -1.78 3.01
CA PHE A 106 -2.57 -3.10 2.71
C PHE A 106 -3.44 -3.87 1.71
N SER A 107 -4.78 -3.81 1.83
CA SER A 107 -5.67 -4.44 0.84
C SER A 107 -5.57 -3.79 -0.54
N ALA A 108 -5.40 -2.46 -0.61
CA ALA A 108 -5.14 -1.75 -1.86
C ALA A 108 -3.83 -2.19 -2.53
N TRP A 109 -2.79 -2.46 -1.73
CA TRP A 109 -1.52 -2.98 -2.24
C TRP A 109 -1.64 -4.40 -2.81
N ILE A 110 -2.49 -5.25 -2.22
CA ILE A 110 -2.79 -6.58 -2.78
C ILE A 110 -3.49 -6.42 -4.13
N LEU A 111 -4.43 -5.48 -4.25
CA LEU A 111 -5.09 -5.20 -5.52
C LEU A 111 -4.09 -4.74 -6.59
N ASP A 112 -3.17 -3.83 -6.24
CA ASP A 112 -2.10 -3.38 -7.14
C ASP A 112 -1.20 -4.54 -7.59
N LEU A 113 -0.87 -5.47 -6.69
CA LEU A 113 -0.10 -6.68 -6.99
C LEU A 113 -0.81 -7.57 -8.01
N VAL A 114 -2.11 -7.81 -7.82
CA VAL A 114 -2.92 -8.60 -8.76
C VAL A 114 -2.96 -7.94 -10.13
N LEU A 115 -3.11 -6.61 -10.19
CA LEU A 115 -3.08 -5.87 -11.44
C LEU A 115 -1.70 -5.90 -12.10
N ALA A 116 -0.59 -5.84 -11.35
CA ALA A 116 0.76 -5.96 -11.90
C ALA A 116 0.99 -7.35 -12.54
N ILE A 117 0.49 -8.41 -11.91
CA ILE A 117 0.52 -9.78 -12.48
C ILE A 117 -0.33 -9.83 -13.75
N TYR A 118 -1.53 -9.26 -13.72
CA TYR A 118 -2.41 -9.21 -14.90
C TYR A 118 -1.77 -8.46 -16.07
N GLY A 119 -1.09 -7.33 -15.80
CA GLY A 119 -0.34 -6.59 -16.81
C GLY A 119 0.79 -7.42 -17.45
N THR A 120 1.48 -8.26 -16.68
CA THR A 120 2.49 -9.18 -17.24
C THR A 120 1.89 -10.30 -18.08
N ILE A 121 0.72 -10.83 -17.69
CA ILE A 121 0.00 -11.85 -18.46
C ILE A 121 -0.44 -11.27 -19.79
N ILE A 122 -0.95 -10.03 -19.77
CA ILE A 122 -1.23 -9.27 -20.99
C ILE A 122 0.06 -9.24 -21.79
N LEU A 123 1.13 -8.58 -21.38
CA LEU A 123 2.36 -8.43 -22.19
C LEU A 123 2.95 -9.72 -22.81
N TYR A 124 2.68 -10.89 -22.26
CA TYR A 124 3.13 -12.18 -22.78
C TYR A 124 2.26 -12.75 -23.93
N GLN A 125 1.03 -12.27 -24.12
CA GLN A 125 0.18 -12.72 -25.24
C GLN A 125 0.64 -12.08 -26.56
N ASP A 126 1.10 -12.88 -27.52
CA ASP A 126 1.65 -12.33 -28.78
C ASP A 126 0.60 -11.64 -29.70
N ASP A 127 -0.70 -11.84 -29.47
CA ASP A 127 -1.79 -11.32 -30.31
C ASP A 127 -2.26 -9.90 -29.92
N PHE A 128 -1.35 -9.01 -29.54
CA PHE A 128 -1.74 -7.63 -29.24
C PHE A 128 -2.17 -6.88 -30.48
N CYS A 129 -3.30 -6.20 -30.33
CA CYS A 129 -3.64 -5.12 -31.24
C CYS A 129 -2.59 -4.01 -31.08
N ASP A 130 -1.63 -3.96 -32.02
CA ASP A 130 -0.56 -2.97 -32.02
C ASP A 130 -1.11 -1.62 -32.48
N ILE A 131 -1.88 -0.99 -31.60
CA ILE A 131 -2.24 0.42 -31.71
C ILE A 131 -0.95 1.18 -31.39
N SER A 132 -0.37 1.83 -32.40
CA SER A 132 0.92 2.52 -32.36
C SER A 132 1.17 3.27 -31.04
N GLY A 133 1.93 2.64 -30.13
CA GLY A 133 2.34 3.20 -28.84
C GLY A 133 1.60 2.72 -27.60
N VAL A 134 0.41 2.12 -27.72
CA VAL A 134 -0.37 1.62 -26.56
C VAL A 134 0.34 0.42 -25.91
N SER A 135 0.86 -0.52 -26.72
CA SER A 135 1.63 -1.68 -26.22
C SER A 135 2.83 -1.24 -25.39
N ARG A 136 3.63 -0.29 -25.91
CA ARG A 136 4.78 0.28 -25.19
C ARG A 136 4.36 1.03 -23.93
N ALA A 137 3.22 1.71 -23.96
CA ALA A 137 2.69 2.41 -22.80
C ALA A 137 2.24 1.44 -21.69
N ILE A 138 1.68 0.28 -22.05
CA ILE A 138 1.33 -0.81 -21.12
C ILE A 138 2.59 -1.45 -20.52
N GLU A 139 3.63 -1.66 -21.33
CA GLU A 139 4.92 -2.19 -20.88
C GLU A 139 5.53 -1.28 -19.81
N VAL A 140 5.70 0.00 -20.13
CA VAL A 140 6.19 1.02 -19.19
C VAL A 140 5.30 1.09 -17.95
N SER A 141 3.98 0.96 -18.14
CA SER A 141 3.03 1.01 -17.03
C SER A 141 3.22 -0.14 -16.05
N THR A 142 3.39 -1.34 -16.59
CA THR A 142 3.59 -2.59 -15.83
C THR A 142 4.92 -2.57 -15.10
N ILE A 143 6.01 -2.15 -15.76
CA ILE A 143 7.33 -2.02 -15.12
C ILE A 143 7.26 -1.07 -13.92
N PHE A 144 6.62 0.09 -14.08
CA PHE A 144 6.50 1.05 -13.00
C PHE A 144 5.64 0.53 -11.84
N GLN A 145 4.59 -0.25 -12.11
CA GLN A 145 3.82 -0.93 -11.06
C GLN A 145 4.67 -1.92 -10.27
N TRP A 146 5.52 -2.69 -10.93
CA TRP A 146 6.46 -3.60 -10.26
C TRP A 146 7.47 -2.83 -9.42
N VAL A 147 8.05 -1.75 -9.95
CA VAL A 147 8.99 -0.90 -9.18
C VAL A 147 8.33 -0.34 -7.93
N LYS A 148 7.12 0.24 -8.04
CA LYS A 148 6.36 0.74 -6.88
C LYS A 148 6.10 -0.35 -5.85
N THR A 149 5.69 -1.53 -6.32
CA THR A 149 5.41 -2.69 -5.45
C THR A 149 6.67 -3.15 -4.72
N CYS A 150 7.79 -3.30 -5.41
CA CYS A 150 9.06 -3.67 -4.80
C CYS A 150 9.52 -2.66 -3.75
N LEU A 151 9.41 -1.36 -4.05
CA LEU A 151 9.73 -0.29 -3.09
C LEU A 151 8.88 -0.39 -1.82
N ARG A 152 7.57 -0.66 -1.95
CA ARG A 152 6.67 -0.86 -0.80
C ARG A 152 7.09 -2.08 0.03
N ILE A 153 7.43 -3.20 -0.61
CA ILE A 153 7.90 -4.42 0.08
C ILE A 153 9.19 -4.14 0.85
N ILE A 154 10.17 -3.49 0.22
CA ILE A 154 11.44 -3.11 0.85
C ILE A 154 11.19 -2.19 2.06
N ALA A 155 10.29 -1.20 1.92
CA ALA A 155 9.91 -0.34 3.03
C ALA A 155 9.31 -1.14 4.19
N ILE A 156 8.36 -2.04 3.94
CA ILE A 156 7.76 -2.88 4.99
C ILE A 156 8.83 -3.72 5.71
N ILE A 157 9.73 -4.37 4.96
CA ILE A 157 10.78 -5.23 5.52
C ILE A 157 11.77 -4.41 6.37
N SER A 158 12.23 -3.27 5.85
CA SER A 158 13.18 -2.40 6.53
C SER A 158 12.61 -1.84 7.83
N PHE A 159 11.36 -1.36 7.78
CA PHE A 159 10.74 -0.67 8.90
C PHE A 159 10.11 -1.60 9.95
N CYS A 160 9.52 -2.72 9.54
CA CYS A 160 9.13 -3.78 10.47
C CYS A 160 10.34 -4.71 10.65
N ASN A 161 11.35 -4.20 11.34
CA ASN A 161 12.57 -4.94 11.69
C ASN A 161 12.20 -6.30 12.30
N TRP A 162 12.24 -7.35 11.48
CA TRP A 162 11.90 -8.71 11.88
C TRP A 162 12.90 -9.28 12.89
N ASN A 163 14.07 -8.67 13.00
CA ASN A 163 15.18 -9.13 13.82
C ASN A 163 15.01 -8.83 15.33
N LEU A 164 14.01 -8.03 15.73
CA LEU A 164 13.74 -7.74 17.15
C LEU A 164 12.93 -8.83 17.88
N SER A 165 12.76 -10.02 17.28
CA SER A 165 12.01 -11.13 17.87
C SER A 165 12.76 -11.82 19.03
N LYS A 166 14.08 -11.68 19.15
CA LYS A 166 14.85 -12.41 20.17
C LYS A 166 14.84 -11.75 21.55
N HIS A 167 14.70 -10.43 21.64
CA HIS A 167 14.73 -9.71 22.93
C HIS A 167 13.35 -9.39 23.53
N SER A 168 12.25 -9.61 22.81
CA SER A 168 10.91 -9.22 23.29
C SER A 168 10.25 -10.24 24.22
N LYS A 169 10.66 -11.51 24.24
CA LYS A 169 10.03 -12.50 25.14
C LYS A 169 10.39 -12.22 26.61
N ASP A 170 11.66 -11.93 26.87
CA ASP A 170 12.16 -11.77 28.25
C ASP A 170 11.79 -10.41 28.90
N GLY A 171 11.52 -9.39 28.09
CA GLY A 171 11.12 -8.06 28.57
C GLY A 171 9.63 -7.94 28.88
N PHE A 172 8.78 -8.68 28.16
CA PHE A 172 7.32 -8.58 28.25
C PHE A 172 6.79 -9.22 29.54
N GLU A 173 7.38 -10.34 29.96
CA GLU A 173 7.05 -10.99 31.22
C GLU A 173 7.41 -10.09 32.41
N LYS A 174 8.56 -9.41 32.35
CA LYS A 174 9.03 -8.50 33.40
C LYS A 174 8.16 -7.25 33.56
N GLU A 175 7.65 -6.66 32.47
CA GLU A 175 6.77 -5.48 32.54
C GLU A 175 5.35 -5.83 33.01
N TYR A 176 4.79 -6.98 32.60
CA TYR A 176 3.48 -7.43 33.09
C TYR A 176 3.51 -7.73 34.59
N PHE A 177 4.56 -8.42 35.07
CA PHE A 177 4.74 -8.66 36.50
C PHE A 177 4.90 -7.35 37.30
N LYS A 178 5.72 -6.40 36.82
CA LYS A 178 5.87 -5.10 37.50
C LYS A 178 4.56 -4.29 37.54
N GLY A 179 3.77 -4.34 36.48
CA GLY A 179 2.47 -3.64 36.41
C GLY A 179 1.41 -4.24 37.33
N SER A 180 1.35 -5.56 37.44
CA SER A 180 0.40 -6.25 38.33
C SER A 180 0.77 -6.12 39.82
N VAL A 181 2.06 -6.20 40.16
CA VAL A 181 2.55 -5.95 41.53
C VAL A 181 2.29 -4.51 41.97
N ARG A 182 2.49 -3.52 41.08
CA ARG A 182 2.22 -2.10 41.39
C ARG A 182 0.73 -1.78 41.53
N LYS A 183 -0.16 -2.52 40.85
CA LYS A 183 -1.62 -2.38 40.97
C LYS A 183 -2.23 -3.22 42.10
N GLY A 184 -1.41 -3.84 42.96
CA GLY A 184 -1.87 -4.59 44.13
C GLY A 184 -2.67 -5.86 43.80
N THR A 185 -2.66 -6.33 42.56
CA THR A 185 -3.42 -7.53 42.14
C THR A 185 -2.66 -8.83 42.40
N LEU A 186 -1.35 -8.76 42.62
CA LEU A 186 -0.54 -9.91 43.03
C LEU A 186 0.31 -9.54 44.25
N LYS A 187 0.09 -10.26 45.35
CA LYS A 187 0.88 -10.18 46.57
C LYS A 187 2.25 -10.81 46.28
N ARG A 188 3.31 -10.05 46.53
CA ARG A 188 4.71 -10.49 46.38
C ARG A 188 4.97 -11.60 47.41
N TRP A 189 4.97 -12.85 46.97
CA TRP A 189 5.48 -13.95 47.79
C TRP A 189 6.99 -13.94 47.68
N ASN A 190 7.65 -13.58 48.79
CA ASN A 190 9.08 -13.83 48.97
C ASN A 190 9.25 -15.33 49.20
N ILE A 191 10.00 -15.99 48.32
CA ILE A 191 10.72 -17.22 48.61
C ILE A 191 12.20 -16.83 48.57
#